data_AF-A0A3C0PCX4-F1
#
_entry.id   AF-A0A3C0PCX4-F1
#
_cell.length_a   1.000
_cell.length_b   1.000
_cell.length_c   1.000
_cell.angle_alpha   90.00
_cell.angle_beta   90.00
_cell.angle_gamma   90.00
#
_symmetry.space_group_name_H-M   'P 1'
#
loop_
_entity.id
_entity.type
_entity.pdbx_description
1 polymer ?
#
loop_
_entity_poly.entity_id
_entity_poly.type
_entity_poly.pdbx_seq_one_letter_code
_entity_poly.pdbx_strand_id
1 'polypeptide(L)'
;PNPNVDPIGACVGDRSERINSIIAELNGEKIDIIEYSEDLATFVARSLSPAPVENVQIISEGRTLAVVPDDKLSLAIGKSGQNVRLAARLAHTKIDVKSHSAYEHDYLAEQTKTQVNEAELTNLDDMFSDAE
;
A
#
# COMPACT_ATOMS: atom_id res chain seq x y z
N PRO A 1 -3.44 -6.45 -22.53
CA PRO A 1 -2.46 -5.39 -22.93
C PRO A 1 -1.67 -5.81 -24.18
N ASN A 2 -1.45 -4.90 -25.15
CA ASN A 2 -0.57 -5.18 -26.28
C ASN A 2 0.89 -5.10 -25.78
N PRO A 3 1.66 -6.20 -25.77
CA PRO A 3 3.00 -6.22 -25.19
C PRO A 3 4.01 -5.34 -25.94
N ASN A 4 3.67 -4.89 -27.15
CA ASN A 4 4.54 -4.04 -27.97
C ASN A 4 4.33 -2.54 -27.73
N VAL A 5 3.47 -2.15 -26.79
CA VAL A 5 3.18 -0.74 -26.48
C VAL A 5 3.60 -0.46 -25.05
N ASP A 6 4.55 0.45 -24.88
CA ASP A 6 4.84 1.06 -23.58
C ASP A 6 3.83 2.19 -23.32
N PRO A 7 2.88 2.02 -22.37
CA PRO A 7 1.86 3.01 -22.10
C PRO A 7 2.44 4.27 -21.47
N ILE A 8 3.50 4.15 -20.66
CA ILE A 8 4.11 5.29 -19.98
C ILE A 8 4.86 6.13 -21.03
N GLY A 9 5.72 5.51 -21.82
CA GLY A 9 6.47 6.17 -22.88
C GLY A 9 5.55 6.89 -23.89
N ALA A 10 4.44 6.26 -24.27
CA ALA A 10 3.46 6.86 -25.16
C ALA A 10 2.79 8.13 -24.57
N CYS A 11 2.52 8.14 -23.26
CA CYS A 11 1.92 9.29 -22.56
C CYS A 11 2.94 10.40 -22.27
N VAL A 12 4.19 10.05 -21.98
CA VAL A 12 5.27 10.99 -21.65
C VAL A 12 5.77 11.70 -22.92
N GLY A 13 5.91 10.96 -24.03
CA GLY A 13 6.50 11.45 -25.28
C GLY A 13 8.02 11.60 -25.21
N ASP A 14 8.63 11.89 -26.36
CA ASP A 14 10.08 12.07 -26.45
C ASP A 14 10.53 13.19 -25.52
N ARG A 15 11.52 12.90 -24.65
CA ARG A 15 12.05 13.85 -23.65
C ARG A 15 10.96 14.52 -22.80
N SER A 16 9.88 13.79 -22.51
CA SER A 16 8.75 14.26 -21.69
C SER A 16 7.98 15.44 -22.27
N GLU A 17 8.05 15.68 -23.58
CA GLU A 17 7.40 16.82 -24.23
C GLU A 17 5.88 16.86 -23.98
N ARG A 18 5.20 15.71 -24.08
CA ARG A 18 3.73 15.65 -23.95
C ARG A 18 3.28 15.95 -22.52
N ILE A 19 3.88 15.29 -21.53
CA ILE A 19 3.53 15.52 -20.13
C ILE A 19 3.89 16.94 -19.69
N ASN A 20 5.03 17.47 -20.13
CA ASN A 20 5.45 18.83 -19.79
C ASN A 20 4.50 19.90 -20.38
N SER A 21 3.96 19.67 -21.59
CA SER A 21 2.93 20.55 -22.17
C SER A 21 1.68 20.60 -21.29
N ILE A 22 1.19 19.44 -20.83
CA ILE A 22 0.02 19.36 -19.96
C ILE A 22 0.29 20.04 -18.60
N ILE A 23 1.47 19.79 -18.01
CA ILE A 23 1.89 20.44 -16.76
C ILE A 23 1.89 21.97 -16.92
N ALA A 24 2.36 22.49 -18.06
CA ALA A 24 2.36 23.92 -18.34
C ALA A 24 0.93 24.49 -18.46
N GLU A 25 0.03 23.77 -19.14
CA GLU A 25 -1.39 24.14 -19.23
C GLU A 25 -2.11 24.13 -17.88
N LEU A 26 -1.69 23.25 -16.96
CA LEU A 26 -2.20 23.17 -15.59
C LEU A 26 -1.42 24.08 -14.60
N ASN A 27 -0.79 25.14 -15.09
CA ASN A 27 -0.06 26.13 -14.27
C ASN A 27 1.01 25.51 -13.35
N GLY A 28 1.67 24.44 -13.80
CA GLY A 28 2.74 23.79 -13.07
C GLY A 28 2.29 22.71 -12.08
N GLU A 29 1.01 22.29 -12.11
CA GLU A 29 0.55 21.12 -11.34
C GLU A 29 1.37 19.88 -11.70
N LYS A 30 1.82 19.15 -10.67
CA LYS A 30 2.61 17.93 -10.85
C LYS A 30 1.71 16.76 -11.24
N ILE A 31 2.12 16.04 -12.27
CA ILE A 31 1.42 14.86 -12.78
C ILE A 31 2.37 13.68 -12.67
N ASP A 32 1.91 12.61 -12.04
CA ASP A 32 2.58 11.33 -12.01
C ASP A 32 1.81 10.35 -12.89
N ILE A 33 2.54 9.65 -13.79
CA ILE A 33 1.98 8.62 -14.66
C ILE A 33 2.36 7.26 -14.09
N ILE A 34 1.37 6.43 -13.83
CA ILE A 34 1.57 5.08 -13.32
C ILE A 34 1.00 4.05 -14.28
N GLU A 35 1.61 2.87 -14.30
CA GLU A 35 1.09 1.75 -15.07
C GLU A 35 -0.08 1.08 -14.35
N TYR A 36 -1.23 0.98 -15.01
CA TYR A 36 -2.37 0.23 -14.50
C TYR A 36 -2.05 -1.25 -14.28
N SER A 37 -2.65 -1.84 -13.25
CA SER A 37 -2.59 -3.27 -12.97
C SER A 37 -3.96 -3.76 -12.52
N GLU A 38 -4.35 -4.94 -13.00
CA GLU A 38 -5.57 -5.62 -12.54
C GLU A 38 -5.39 -6.21 -11.13
N ASP A 39 -4.16 -6.59 -10.76
CA ASP A 39 -3.83 -6.96 -9.39
C ASP A 39 -3.82 -5.71 -8.51
N LEU A 40 -4.73 -5.68 -7.53
CA LEU A 40 -4.95 -4.54 -6.64
C LEU A 40 -3.70 -4.22 -5.81
N ALA A 41 -2.99 -5.23 -5.32
CA ALA A 41 -1.80 -5.03 -4.50
C ALA A 41 -0.71 -4.30 -5.30
N THR A 42 -0.44 -4.78 -6.51
CA THR A 42 0.48 -4.14 -7.47
C THR A 42 0.02 -2.73 -7.84
N PHE A 43 -1.28 -2.53 -8.07
CA PHE A 43 -1.79 -1.21 -8.46
C PHE A 43 -1.69 -0.19 -7.33
N VAL A 44 -2.00 -0.59 -6.09
CA VAL A 44 -1.83 0.25 -4.89
C VAL A 44 -0.35 0.60 -4.69
N ALA A 45 0.56 -0.36 -4.81
CA ALA A 45 1.99 -0.11 -4.69
C ALA A 45 2.47 0.95 -5.71
N ARG A 46 2.06 0.82 -6.98
CA ARG A 46 2.40 1.78 -8.04
C ARG A 46 1.77 3.16 -7.81
N SER A 47 0.55 3.19 -7.27
CA SER A 47 -0.19 4.43 -7.01
C SER A 47 0.41 5.31 -5.92
N LEU A 48 1.27 4.75 -5.06
CA LEU A 48 2.00 5.50 -4.02
C LEU A 48 3.32 6.11 -4.51
N SER A 49 3.70 5.88 -5.78
CA SER A 49 4.83 6.54 -6.44
C SER A 49 4.78 8.05 -6.18
N PRO A 50 5.90 8.69 -5.80
CA PRO A 50 7.29 8.20 -5.86
C PRO A 50 7.76 7.41 -4.63
N ALA A 51 6.90 7.14 -3.64
CA ALA A 51 7.31 6.38 -2.47
C ALA A 51 7.44 4.88 -2.80
N PRO A 52 8.57 4.22 -2.46
CA PRO A 52 8.68 2.78 -2.60
C PRO A 52 7.79 2.08 -1.56
N VAL A 53 7.17 0.99 -1.98
CA VAL A 53 6.31 0.15 -1.15
C VAL A 53 6.94 -1.23 -1.07
N GLU A 54 7.12 -1.73 0.15
CA GLU A 54 7.74 -3.04 0.41
C GLU A 54 6.71 -4.16 0.37
N ASN A 55 5.51 -3.90 0.89
CA ASN A 55 4.44 -4.87 0.97
C ASN A 55 3.07 -4.20 0.90
N VAL A 56 2.08 -4.88 0.33
CA VAL A 56 0.69 -4.46 0.29
C VAL A 56 -0.19 -5.63 0.73
N GLN A 57 -1.01 -5.39 1.74
CA GLN A 57 -1.95 -6.36 2.29
C GLN A 57 -3.38 -5.90 2.08
N ILE A 58 -4.17 -6.76 1.47
CA ILE A 58 -5.61 -6.54 1.32
C ILE A 58 -6.27 -7.01 2.62
N ILE A 59 -6.73 -6.06 3.43
CA ILE A 59 -7.30 -6.34 4.76
C ILE A 59 -8.76 -6.73 4.64
N SER A 60 -9.52 -6.03 3.79
CA SER A 60 -10.92 -6.32 3.52
C SER A 60 -11.34 -5.75 2.17
N GLU A 61 -12.56 -6.01 1.74
CA GLU A 61 -13.17 -5.30 0.61
C GLU A 61 -13.13 -3.78 0.89
N GLY A 62 -12.41 -3.04 0.05
CA GLY A 62 -12.26 -1.59 0.16
C GLY A 62 -11.27 -1.07 1.21
N ARG A 63 -10.43 -1.94 1.81
CA ARG A 63 -9.33 -1.51 2.70
C ARG A 63 -8.05 -2.29 2.46
N THR A 64 -6.97 -1.54 2.29
CA THR A 64 -5.62 -2.04 2.00
C THR A 64 -4.62 -1.38 2.94
N LEU A 65 -3.62 -2.14 3.38
CA LEU A 65 -2.46 -1.65 4.13
C LEU A 65 -1.23 -1.68 3.22
N ALA A 66 -0.54 -0.56 3.09
CA ALA A 66 0.75 -0.46 2.43
C ALA A 66 1.85 -0.27 3.48
N VAL A 67 2.89 -1.09 3.38
CA VAL A 67 4.09 -1.01 4.21
C VAL A 67 5.19 -0.35 3.39
N VAL A 68 5.80 0.68 3.95
CA VAL A 68 6.88 1.44 3.32
C VAL A 68 8.11 1.49 4.23
N PRO A 69 9.31 1.76 3.68
CA PRO A 69 10.48 2.02 4.51
C PRO A 69 10.22 3.19 5.48
N ASP A 70 10.79 3.12 6.69
CA ASP A 70 10.58 4.14 7.73
C ASP A 70 10.93 5.56 7.27
N ASP A 71 11.99 5.72 6.47
CA ASP A 71 12.43 7.01 5.93
C ASP A 71 11.51 7.54 4.81
N LYS A 72 10.64 6.69 4.25
CA LYS A 72 9.71 7.04 3.16
C LYS A 72 8.27 7.21 3.61
N LEU A 73 7.97 7.02 4.89
CA LEU A 73 6.62 7.20 5.44
C LEU A 73 6.03 8.57 5.10
N SER A 74 6.80 9.65 5.32
CA SER A 74 6.34 11.01 5.02
C SER A 74 6.08 11.24 3.53
N LEU A 75 6.91 10.65 2.66
CA LEU A 75 6.75 10.73 1.21
C LEU A 75 5.49 9.98 0.74
N ALA A 76 5.26 8.79 1.28
CA ALA A 76 4.08 7.97 0.98
C ALA A 76 2.77 8.66 1.38
N ILE A 77 2.75 9.31 2.56
CA ILE A 77 1.59 10.11 3.00
C ILE A 77 1.44 11.36 2.11
N GLY A 78 2.55 12.06 1.84
CA GLY A 78 2.57 13.31 1.10
C GLY A 78 2.07 14.51 1.91
N LYS A 79 2.20 15.71 1.35
CA LYS A 79 1.78 16.96 2.00
C LYS A 79 0.29 16.92 2.32
N SER A 80 -0.07 17.07 3.59
CA SER A 80 -1.47 16.99 4.07
C SER A 80 -2.20 15.68 3.67
N GLY A 81 -1.45 14.58 3.51
CA GLY A 81 -2.00 13.31 3.08
C GLY A 81 -2.45 13.29 1.60
N GLN A 82 -1.94 14.20 0.77
CA GLN A 82 -2.36 14.30 -0.63
C GLN A 82 -2.04 13.04 -1.42
N ASN A 83 -0.84 12.47 -1.26
CA ASN A 83 -0.40 11.33 -2.07
C ASN A 83 -1.27 10.10 -1.79
N VAL A 84 -1.38 9.70 -0.52
CA VAL A 84 -2.24 8.57 -0.11
C VAL A 84 -3.70 8.78 -0.49
N ARG A 85 -4.20 10.03 -0.49
CA ARG A 85 -5.58 10.34 -0.89
C ARG A 85 -5.79 10.21 -2.39
N LEU A 86 -4.83 10.65 -3.21
CA LEU A 86 -4.88 10.46 -4.66
C LEU A 86 -4.79 8.97 -5.01
N ALA A 87 -3.85 8.24 -4.39
CA ALA A 87 -3.70 6.80 -4.55
C ALA A 87 -4.98 6.03 -4.18
N ALA A 88 -5.61 6.37 -3.04
CA ALA A 88 -6.85 5.73 -2.59
C ALA A 88 -8.02 5.98 -3.55
N ARG A 89 -8.10 7.20 -4.11
CA ARG A 89 -9.11 7.53 -5.13
C ARG A 89 -8.85 6.80 -6.44
N LEU A 90 -7.60 6.66 -6.84
CA LEU A 90 -7.19 6.01 -8.08
C LEU A 90 -7.41 4.48 -8.03
N ALA A 91 -7.06 3.85 -6.92
CA ALA A 91 -7.22 2.42 -6.70
C ALA A 91 -8.61 2.01 -6.17
N HIS A 92 -9.51 2.97 -5.95
CA HIS A 92 -10.85 2.74 -5.41
C HIS A 92 -10.89 1.94 -4.09
N THR A 93 -9.89 2.13 -3.23
CA THR A 93 -9.75 1.43 -1.95
C THR A 93 -9.20 2.39 -0.90
N LYS A 94 -9.55 2.20 0.38
CA LYS A 94 -8.88 2.93 1.47
C LYS A 94 -7.47 2.38 1.64
N ILE A 95 -6.48 3.26 1.71
CA ILE A 95 -5.08 2.89 1.88
C ILE A 95 -4.60 3.42 3.23
N ASP A 96 -4.30 2.49 4.13
CA ASP A 96 -3.52 2.79 5.34
C ASP A 96 -2.04 2.63 5.01
N VAL A 97 -1.20 3.53 5.50
CA VAL A 97 0.26 3.46 5.28
C VAL A 97 0.94 3.31 6.63
N LYS A 98 1.79 2.29 6.75
CA LYS A 98 2.65 2.07 7.92
C LYS A 98 4.10 1.98 7.51
N SER A 99 4.99 2.39 8.41
CA SER A 99 6.40 2.08 8.25
C SER A 99 6.67 0.61 8.55
N HIS A 100 7.80 0.09 8.05
CA HIS A 100 8.24 -1.27 8.31
C HIS A 100 8.27 -1.60 9.81
N SER A 101 8.92 -0.75 10.61
CA SER A 101 9.02 -0.97 12.06
C SER A 101 7.66 -1.00 12.76
N ALA A 102 6.74 -0.11 12.37
CA ALA A 102 5.39 -0.07 12.93
C ALA A 102 4.58 -1.32 12.53
N TYR A 103 4.76 -1.80 11.30
CA TYR A 103 4.13 -3.02 10.83
C TYR A 103 4.65 -4.26 11.58
N GLU A 104 5.97 -4.40 11.74
CA GLU A 104 6.57 -5.52 12.48
C GLU A 104 6.11 -5.57 13.93
N HIS A 105 6.08 -4.41 14.61
CA HIS A 105 5.61 -4.32 15.98
C HIS A 105 4.17 -4.85 16.13
N ASP A 106 3.27 -4.41 15.25
CA ASP A 106 1.87 -4.84 15.29
C ASP A 106 1.73 -6.34 14.98
N TYR A 107 2.51 -6.85 14.02
CA TYR A 107 2.51 -8.27 13.67
C TYR A 107 2.96 -9.16 14.84
N LEU A 108 4.06 -8.79 15.53
CA LEU A 108 4.55 -9.53 16.71
C LEU A 108 3.55 -9.48 17.88
N ALA A 109 2.89 -8.34 18.08
CA ALA A 109 1.87 -8.19 19.10
C ALA A 109 0.64 -9.08 18.84
N GLU A 110 0.25 -9.27 17.58
CA GLU A 110 -0.83 -10.18 17.20
C GLU A 110 -0.45 -11.65 17.43
N GLN A 111 0.75 -12.07 17.04
CA GLN A 111 1.21 -13.46 17.27
C GLN A 111 1.27 -13.82 18.75
N THR A 112 1.73 -12.89 19.59
CA THR A 112 1.82 -13.12 21.04
C THR A 112 0.43 -13.34 21.64
N LYS A 113 -0.58 -12.57 21.21
CA LYS A 113 -1.97 -12.73 21.70
C LYS A 113 -2.57 -14.07 21.30
N THR A 114 -2.35 -14.51 20.06
CA THR A 114 -2.85 -15.81 19.60
C THR A 114 -2.23 -16.96 20.39
N GLN A 115 -0.91 -16.93 20.63
CA GLN A 115 -0.21 -17.95 21.42
C GLN A 115 -0.69 -18.00 22.87
N VAL A 116 -0.90 -16.84 23.51
CA VAL A 116 -1.43 -16.78 24.88
C VAL A 116 -2.83 -17.37 24.95
N ASN A 117 -3.72 -17.01 24.02
CA ASN A 117 -5.08 -17.55 23.98
C ASN A 117 -5.11 -19.06 23.75
N GLU A 118 -4.27 -19.58 22.85
CA GLU A 118 -4.19 -21.01 22.53
C GLU A 118 -3.62 -21.82 23.70
N ALA A 119 -2.63 -21.27 24.41
CA ALA A 119 -2.10 -21.85 25.64
C ALA A 119 -3.13 -21.85 26.78
N GLU A 120 -3.91 -20.78 26.96
CA GLU A 120 -4.99 -20.70 27.95
C GLU A 120 -6.10 -21.73 27.67
N LEU A 121 -6.48 -21.93 26.41
CA LEU A 121 -7.47 -22.95 26.01
C LEU A 121 -6.96 -24.37 26.27
N THR A 122 -5.69 -24.65 25.96
CA THR A 122 -5.07 -25.97 26.18
C THR A 122 -5.01 -26.30 27.68
N ASN A 123 -4.60 -25.34 28.51
CA ASN A 123 -4.55 -25.53 29.96
C ASN A 123 -5.95 -25.74 30.58
N LEU A 124 -7.00 -25.18 29.96
CA LEU A 124 -8.36 -25.36 30.44
C LEU A 124 -8.87 -26.80 30.14
N ASP A 125 -8.61 -27.32 28.94
CA ASP A 125 -8.98 -28.69 28.56
C ASP A 125 -8.25 -29.74 29.42
N ASP A 126 -6.95 -29.54 29.71
CA ASP A 126 -6.17 -30.42 30.58
C ASP A 126 -6.69 -30.42 32.04
N MET A 127 -7.28 -29.32 32.50
CA MET A 127 -7.88 -29.23 33.85
C MET A 127 -9.26 -29.90 33.94
N PHE A 128 -9.95 -30.09 32.82
CA PHE A 128 -11.25 -30.78 32.76
C PHE A 128 -11.13 -32.26 32.38
N SER A 129 -9.98 -32.71 31.86
CA SER A 129 -9.72 -34.13 31.56
C SER A 129 -9.42 -34.98 32.81
N ASP A 130 -8.96 -34.38 33.90
CA ASP A 130 -8.62 -35.07 35.15
C ASP A 130 -9.83 -35.30 36.10
N ALA A 131 -11.05 -34.97 35.66
CA ALA A 131 -12.27 -35.01 36.49
C ALA A 131 -13.22 -36.21 36.23
N GLU A 132 -12.79 -37.21 35.44
CA GLU A 132 -13.51 -38.48 35.19
C GLU A 132 -12.80 -39.69 35.82
#